data_AF-H1Y9R1-F1
#
_entry.id   AF-H1Y9R1-F1
#
_cell.length_a   1.000
_cell.length_b   1.000
_cell.length_c   1.000
_cell.angle_alpha   90.00
_cell.angle_beta   90.00
_cell.angle_gamma   90.00
#
_symmetry.space_group_name_H-M   'P 1'
#
loop_
_entity.id
_entity.type
_entity.pdbx_description
1 polymer ?
#
loop_
_entity_poly.entity_id
_entity_poly.type
_entity_poly.pdbx_seq_one_letter_code
_entity_poly.pdbx_strand_id
1 'polypeptide(L)'
;MNEHEHIIEIPELLSNRICKRLILKFDGLVIEKPFIFDERQFIAVEDMVAFRLGIKWIRGIYFVLGRQFIVELKHQNGAITTIKLTSVYNIRNQKYDEIWSAIIDHVYCKYFSSHLQLYVELYEMGQTFNLSELTFNPDGITWDKNKNLHYNQISISCYRTYFVIHNKNNPKQNKSLSFLNDWNAYLVQALVRYIVEDRRKILSR
;
A
#
# COMPACT_ATOMS: atom_id res chain seq x y z
N MET A 1 -12.97 23.89 -9.83
CA MET A 1 -13.45 22.50 -9.96
C MET A 1 -14.04 22.12 -8.62
N ASN A 2 -15.32 21.74 -8.56
CA ASN A 2 -15.95 21.31 -7.32
C ASN A 2 -15.26 20.05 -6.82
N GLU A 3 -14.50 20.15 -5.73
CA GLU A 3 -13.95 18.99 -5.04
C GLU A 3 -15.10 18.24 -4.40
N HIS A 4 -15.57 17.21 -5.08
CA HIS A 4 -16.54 16.29 -4.51
C HIS A 4 -15.85 15.50 -3.42
N GLU A 5 -16.16 15.83 -2.16
CA GLU A 5 -15.86 14.98 -1.02
C GLU A 5 -16.45 13.59 -1.30
N HIS A 6 -15.62 12.55 -1.24
CA HIS A 6 -16.08 11.19 -1.43
C HIS A 6 -16.32 10.55 -0.06
N ILE A 7 -17.59 10.29 0.27
CA ILE A 7 -17.99 9.72 1.55
C ILE A 7 -18.14 8.21 1.38
N ILE A 8 -17.40 7.44 2.17
CA ILE A 8 -17.51 5.99 2.27
C ILE A 8 -18.13 5.65 3.62
N GLU A 9 -19.31 5.04 3.58
CA GLU A 9 -20.00 4.57 4.77
C GLU A 9 -19.71 3.10 5.02
N ILE A 10 -19.26 2.79 6.24
CA ILE A 10 -18.93 1.44 6.69
C ILE A 10 -20.04 0.96 7.63
N PRO A 11 -20.85 -0.03 7.22
CA PRO A 11 -21.87 -0.60 8.08
C PRO A 11 -21.28 -1.55 9.12
N GLU A 12 -22.02 -1.80 10.18
CA GLU A 12 -21.75 -2.89 11.13
C GLU A 12 -21.82 -4.26 10.45
N LEU A 13 -21.17 -5.27 11.04
CA LEU A 13 -21.17 -6.62 10.49
C LEU A 13 -22.58 -7.22 10.40
N LEU A 14 -23.37 -7.11 11.47
CA LEU A 14 -24.67 -7.79 11.61
C LEU A 14 -25.88 -6.88 11.36
N SER A 15 -25.68 -5.57 11.21
CA SER A 15 -26.77 -4.60 11.04
C SER A 15 -26.43 -3.60 9.93
N ASN A 16 -27.43 -2.97 9.32
CA ASN A 16 -27.21 -1.91 8.32
C ASN A 16 -26.82 -0.55 8.94
N ARG A 17 -26.63 -0.48 10.25
CA ARG A 17 -26.22 0.76 10.92
C ARG A 17 -24.78 1.12 10.53
N ILE A 18 -24.52 2.40 10.30
CA ILE A 18 -23.20 2.90 9.89
C ILE A 18 -22.30 3.09 11.11
N CYS A 19 -21.27 2.26 11.26
CA CYS A 19 -20.36 2.31 12.41
C CYS A 19 -19.16 3.23 12.22
N LYS A 20 -18.83 3.56 10.96
CA LYS A 20 -17.73 4.47 10.62
C LYS A 20 -18.01 5.14 9.28
N ARG A 21 -17.65 6.41 9.16
CA ARG A 21 -17.58 7.12 7.87
C ARG A 21 -16.15 7.52 7.59
N LEU A 22 -15.74 7.35 6.34
CA LEU A 22 -14.49 7.90 5.82
C LEU A 22 -14.88 9.01 4.86
N ILE A 23 -14.47 10.24 5.16
CA ILE A 23 -14.65 11.38 4.25
C ILE A 23 -13.30 11.64 3.62
N LEU A 24 -13.21 11.33 2.33
CA LEU A 24 -12.02 11.46 1.54
C LEU A 24 -12.02 12.86 0.91
N LYS A 25 -11.06 13.68 1.34
CA LYS A 25 -10.87 15.04 0.88
C LYS A 25 -9.59 15.14 0.06
N PHE A 26 -9.42 16.26 -0.64
CA PHE A 26 -8.18 16.50 -1.39
C PHE A 26 -6.97 16.67 -0.46
N ASP A 27 -7.17 17.30 0.69
CA ASP A 27 -6.15 17.66 1.68
C ASP A 27 -5.97 16.62 2.78
N GLY A 28 -6.80 15.57 2.84
CA GLY A 28 -6.73 14.60 3.90
C GLY A 28 -7.84 13.55 3.94
N LEU A 29 -7.77 12.73 4.98
CA LEU A 29 -8.76 11.73 5.32
C LEU A 29 -9.41 12.08 6.65
N VAL A 30 -10.74 12.16 6.67
CA VAL A 30 -11.51 12.21 7.92
C VAL A 30 -12.04 10.82 8.25
N ILE A 31 -11.88 10.41 9.50
CA ILE A 31 -12.53 9.23 10.06
C ILE A 31 -13.52 9.69 11.13
N GLU A 32 -14.80 9.37 10.92
CA GLU A 32 -15.88 9.66 11.88
C GLU A 32 -16.41 8.35 12.48
N LYS A 33 -16.56 8.33 13.80
CA LYS A 33 -17.20 7.23 14.54
C LYS A 33 -18.52 7.73 15.16
N PRO A 34 -19.64 7.63 14.45
CA PRO A 34 -20.92 8.21 14.89
C PRO A 34 -21.47 7.62 16.20
N PHE A 35 -20.94 6.49 16.68
CA PHE A 35 -21.41 5.84 17.91
C PHE A 35 -20.52 6.06 19.13
N ILE A 36 -19.29 6.56 18.95
CA ILE A 36 -18.34 6.78 20.03
C ILE A 36 -18.05 8.27 20.07
N PHE A 37 -18.85 9.00 20.85
CA PHE A 37 -18.63 10.43 21.18
C PHE A 37 -18.47 11.38 19.99
N ASP A 38 -19.05 11.08 18.82
CA ASP A 38 -18.81 11.82 17.57
C ASP A 38 -17.31 12.10 17.34
N GLU A 39 -16.47 11.09 17.63
CA GLU A 39 -15.03 11.21 17.47
C GLU A 39 -14.71 11.38 15.98
N ARG A 40 -14.21 12.57 15.65
CA ARG A 40 -13.75 12.94 14.32
C ARG A 40 -12.24 13.10 14.34
N GLN A 41 -11.56 12.26 13.57
CA GLN A 41 -10.12 12.35 13.37
C GLN A 41 -9.87 12.83 11.93
N PHE A 42 -9.21 13.98 11.78
CA PHE A 42 -8.66 14.41 10.50
C PHE A 42 -7.19 14.00 10.41
N ILE A 43 -6.78 13.58 9.22
CA ILE A 43 -5.41 13.18 8.90
C ILE A 43 -5.02 13.91 7.62
N ALA A 44 -4.12 14.89 7.75
CA ALA A 44 -3.65 15.66 6.61
C ALA A 44 -2.81 14.79 5.67
N VAL A 45 -2.76 15.14 4.38
CA VAL A 45 -1.96 14.40 3.40
C VAL A 45 -0.48 14.40 3.75
N GLU A 46 0.02 15.58 4.13
CA GLU A 46 1.41 15.81 4.53
C GLU A 46 1.83 15.00 5.75
N ASP A 47 0.88 14.65 6.64
CA ASP A 47 1.17 13.83 7.81
C ASP A 47 1.40 12.35 7.48
N MET A 48 0.93 11.86 6.32
CA MET A 48 1.01 10.45 5.94
C MET A 48 2.35 10.12 5.27
N VAL A 49 3.28 9.53 6.03
CA VAL A 49 4.64 9.21 5.54
C VAL A 49 4.79 7.81 4.96
N ALA A 50 3.92 6.89 5.34
CA ALA A 50 3.92 5.54 4.81
C ALA A 50 2.54 4.90 4.91
N PHE A 51 2.32 3.89 4.08
CA PHE A 51 1.11 3.08 4.17
C PHE A 51 1.42 1.61 3.92
N ARG A 52 0.53 0.74 4.39
CA ARG A 52 0.48 -0.67 4.00
C ARG A 52 -0.95 -1.15 4.01
N LEU A 53 -1.27 -2.07 3.12
CA LEU A 53 -2.64 -2.54 2.96
C LEU A 53 -2.69 -3.97 2.45
N GLY A 54 -3.71 -4.71 2.84
CA GLY A 54 -3.86 -6.07 2.38
C GLY A 54 -5.04 -6.79 3.01
N ILE A 55 -5.13 -8.09 2.69
CA ILE A 55 -6.18 -8.96 3.17
C ILE A 55 -5.54 -10.05 4.04
N LYS A 56 -6.01 -10.16 5.28
CA LYS A 56 -5.67 -11.24 6.19
C LYS A 56 -6.79 -12.27 6.21
N TRP A 57 -6.46 -13.53 5.94
CA TRP A 57 -7.42 -14.63 6.05
C TRP A 57 -7.65 -15.00 7.52
N ILE A 58 -8.90 -15.09 7.93
CA ILE A 58 -9.31 -15.60 9.24
C ILE A 58 -9.50 -17.10 9.06
N ARG A 59 -8.67 -17.91 9.71
CA ARG A 59 -8.68 -19.38 9.58
C ARG A 59 -9.16 -20.01 10.88
N GLY A 60 -10.08 -20.96 10.76
CA GLY A 60 -10.34 -21.95 11.80
C GLY A 60 -9.37 -23.11 11.69
N ILE A 61 -9.58 -24.16 12.49
CA ILE A 61 -8.70 -25.34 12.53
C ILE A 61 -8.63 -26.03 11.15
N TYR A 62 -9.77 -26.14 10.46
CA TYR A 62 -9.86 -26.91 9.21
C TYR A 62 -10.28 -26.10 7.97
N PHE A 63 -10.65 -24.83 8.10
CA PHE A 63 -11.15 -24.04 6.97
C PHE A 63 -11.01 -22.53 7.19
N VAL A 64 -11.14 -21.75 6.11
CA VAL A 64 -11.16 -20.28 6.16
C VAL A 64 -12.53 -19.81 6.65
N LEU A 65 -12.54 -19.11 7.79
CA LEU A 65 -13.74 -18.54 8.41
C LEU A 65 -14.11 -17.17 7.82
N GLY A 66 -13.15 -16.45 7.25
CA GLY A 66 -13.42 -15.12 6.73
C GLY A 66 -12.18 -14.38 6.26
N ARG A 67 -12.34 -13.08 6.04
CA ARG A 67 -11.26 -12.18 5.63
C ARG A 67 -11.35 -10.85 6.37
N GLN A 68 -10.19 -10.32 6.71
CA GLN A 68 -10.02 -9.00 7.28
C GLN A 68 -9.25 -8.13 6.28
N PHE A 69 -9.90 -7.09 5.80
CA PHE A 69 -9.27 -6.05 5.00
C PHE A 69 -8.63 -5.03 5.93
N ILE A 70 -7.40 -4.66 5.63
CA ILE A 70 -6.58 -3.80 6.48
C ILE A 70 -5.97 -2.72 5.59
N VAL A 71 -6.13 -1.46 6.03
CA VAL A 71 -5.39 -0.31 5.53
C VAL A 71 -4.77 0.37 6.74
N GLU A 72 -3.45 0.56 6.71
CA GLU A 72 -2.72 1.23 7.78
C GLU A 72 -1.93 2.39 7.20
N LEU A 73 -2.05 3.53 7.88
CA LEU A 73 -1.41 4.79 7.53
C LEU A 73 -0.49 5.16 8.67
N LYS A 74 0.80 5.34 8.37
CA LYS A 74 1.81 5.78 9.32
C LYS A 74 1.95 7.30 9.22
N HIS A 75 1.94 7.94 10.37
CA HIS A 75 2.04 9.39 10.50
C HIS A 75 3.50 9.82 10.70
N GLN A 76 3.80 11.11 10.46
CA GLN A 76 5.12 11.70 10.71
C GLN A 76 5.59 11.49 12.16
N ASN A 77 4.68 11.61 13.13
CA ASN A 77 4.96 11.38 14.56
C ASN A 77 5.12 9.88 14.93
N GLY A 78 5.03 8.97 13.96
CA GLY A 78 5.12 7.53 14.16
C GLY A 78 3.82 6.84 14.57
N ALA A 79 2.73 7.59 14.81
CA ALA A 79 1.42 7.00 15.06
C ALA A 79 0.93 6.19 13.85
N ILE A 80 0.01 5.26 14.07
CA ILE A 80 -0.58 4.43 13.02
C ILE A 80 -2.10 4.53 13.12
N THR A 81 -2.73 5.01 12.05
CA THR A 81 -4.18 4.90 11.87
C THR A 81 -4.50 3.62 11.12
N THR A 82 -5.37 2.80 11.69
CA THR A 82 -5.78 1.52 11.11
C THR A 82 -7.27 1.51 10.76
N ILE A 83 -7.57 1.20 9.51
CA ILE A 83 -8.91 0.91 9.01
C ILE A 83 -9.02 -0.60 8.80
N LYS A 84 -9.92 -1.24 9.56
CA LYS A 84 -10.18 -2.68 9.51
C LYS A 84 -11.62 -2.94 9.13
N LEU A 85 -11.83 -3.80 8.13
CA LEU A 85 -13.13 -4.34 7.74
C LEU A 85 -13.06 -5.86 7.90
N THR A 86 -13.85 -6.43 8.80
CA THR A 86 -13.80 -7.85 9.12
C THR A 86 -15.06 -8.54 8.60
N SER A 87 -14.92 -9.37 7.56
CA SER A 87 -15.97 -10.26 7.05
C SER A 87 -15.75 -11.66 7.64
N VAL A 88 -16.78 -12.23 8.28
CA VAL A 88 -16.76 -13.59 8.81
C VAL A 88 -17.95 -14.35 8.24
N TYR A 89 -17.78 -15.63 7.92
CA TYR A 89 -18.78 -16.48 7.28
C TYR A 89 -19.39 -15.86 6.01
N ASN A 90 -18.57 -15.14 5.24
CA ASN A 90 -18.97 -14.37 4.05
C ASN A 90 -20.03 -13.26 4.29
N ILE A 91 -20.31 -12.91 5.54
CA ILE A 91 -21.22 -11.80 5.85
C ILE A 91 -20.59 -10.48 5.36
N ARG A 92 -21.34 -9.75 4.51
CA ARG A 92 -20.92 -8.49 3.86
C ARG A 92 -19.62 -8.59 3.06
N ASN A 93 -19.30 -9.79 2.60
CA ASN A 93 -18.03 -10.05 1.94
C ASN A 93 -17.79 -9.12 0.76
N GLN A 94 -18.75 -9.05 -0.16
CA GLN A 94 -18.70 -8.21 -1.34
C GLN A 94 -18.72 -6.72 -0.97
N LYS A 95 -19.60 -6.31 -0.06
CA LYS A 95 -19.71 -4.91 0.35
C LYS A 95 -18.41 -4.38 0.96
N TYR A 96 -17.73 -5.17 1.79
CA TYR A 96 -16.43 -4.78 2.35
C TYR A 96 -15.31 -4.83 1.32
N ASP A 97 -15.41 -5.67 0.29
CA ASP A 97 -14.49 -5.66 -0.86
C ASP A 97 -14.62 -4.34 -1.63
N GLU A 98 -15.84 -3.94 -1.97
CA GLU A 98 -16.14 -2.68 -2.68
C GLU A 98 -15.66 -1.46 -1.88
N ILE A 99 -15.95 -1.43 -0.57
CA ILE A 99 -15.48 -0.37 0.34
C ILE A 99 -13.95 -0.35 0.38
N TRP A 100 -13.30 -1.51 0.50
CA TRP A 100 -11.85 -1.60 0.53
C TRP A 100 -11.22 -1.14 -0.78
N SER A 101 -11.76 -1.53 -1.93
CA SER A 101 -11.34 -1.05 -3.24
C SER A 101 -11.48 0.46 -3.37
N ALA A 102 -12.61 1.04 -2.94
CA ALA A 102 -12.81 2.49 -2.99
C ALA A 102 -11.80 3.26 -2.10
N ILE A 103 -11.45 2.71 -0.92
CA ILE A 103 -10.40 3.27 -0.06
C ILE A 103 -9.05 3.19 -0.78
N ILE A 104 -8.70 2.05 -1.36
CA ILE A 104 -7.43 1.87 -2.08
C ILE A 104 -7.34 2.85 -3.24
N ASP A 105 -8.36 2.91 -4.10
CA ASP A 105 -8.33 3.76 -5.28
C ASP A 105 -8.10 5.21 -4.89
N HIS A 106 -8.74 5.69 -3.82
CA HIS A 106 -8.54 7.05 -3.35
C HIS A 106 -7.15 7.25 -2.73
N VAL A 107 -6.74 6.39 -1.80
CA VAL A 107 -5.41 6.48 -1.15
C VAL A 107 -4.31 6.39 -2.21
N TYR A 108 -4.48 5.52 -3.20
CA TYR A 108 -3.55 5.35 -4.30
C TYR A 108 -3.53 6.61 -5.21
N CYS A 109 -4.67 7.01 -5.76
CA CYS A 109 -4.71 8.14 -6.70
C CYS A 109 -4.27 9.48 -6.10
N LYS A 110 -4.38 9.67 -4.78
CA LYS A 110 -4.04 10.95 -4.14
C LYS A 110 -2.68 10.96 -3.47
N TYR A 111 -2.35 9.89 -2.75
CA TYR A 111 -1.14 9.84 -1.95
C TYR A 111 -0.03 9.13 -2.71
N PHE A 112 -0.35 8.00 -3.33
CA PHE A 112 0.65 7.16 -3.97
C PHE A 112 1.25 7.79 -5.22
N SER A 113 0.44 8.42 -6.07
CA SER A 113 0.92 9.01 -7.32
C SER A 113 2.00 10.06 -7.08
N SER A 114 1.78 10.95 -6.11
CA SER A 114 2.72 12.02 -5.78
C SER A 114 4.01 11.48 -5.16
N HIS A 115 3.90 10.50 -4.26
CA HIS A 115 5.08 9.86 -3.66
C HIS A 115 5.87 9.04 -4.70
N LEU A 116 5.18 8.30 -5.58
CA LEU A 116 5.84 7.54 -6.64
C LEU A 116 6.60 8.48 -7.58
N GLN A 117 6.00 9.59 -7.98
CA GLN A 117 6.63 10.58 -8.86
C GLN A 117 7.93 11.12 -8.25
N LEU A 118 7.92 11.46 -6.96
CA LEU A 118 9.13 11.87 -6.24
C LEU A 118 10.24 10.82 -6.35
N TYR A 119 9.95 9.53 -6.12
CA TYR A 119 10.96 8.48 -6.20
C TYR A 119 11.43 8.19 -7.63
N VAL A 120 10.56 8.39 -8.63
CA VAL A 120 10.93 8.32 -10.05
C VAL A 120 11.91 9.44 -10.39
N GLU A 121 11.65 10.67 -9.94
CA GLU A 121 12.56 11.81 -10.17
C GLU A 121 13.92 11.59 -9.50
N LEU A 122 13.94 11.12 -8.24
CA LEU A 122 15.18 10.77 -7.55
C LEU A 122 15.98 9.70 -8.31
N TYR A 123 15.29 8.71 -8.89
CA TYR A 123 15.90 7.69 -9.73
C TYR A 123 16.49 8.26 -11.03
N GLU A 124 15.73 9.10 -11.73
CA GLU A 124 16.14 9.71 -13.00
C GLU A 124 17.33 10.66 -12.83
N MET A 125 17.39 11.36 -11.70
CA MET A 125 18.53 12.20 -11.31
C MET A 125 19.77 11.38 -10.90
N GLY A 126 19.67 10.05 -10.81
CA GLY A 126 20.75 9.20 -10.33
C GLY A 126 21.10 9.46 -8.87
N GLN A 127 20.12 9.85 -8.05
CA GLN A 127 20.33 10.03 -6.61
C GLN A 127 20.15 8.70 -5.89
N THR A 128 20.98 8.48 -4.86
CA THR A 128 20.76 7.36 -3.93
C THR A 128 19.66 7.74 -2.94
N PHE A 129 18.66 6.89 -2.79
CA PHE A 129 17.57 7.09 -1.84
C PHE A 129 17.11 5.78 -1.19
N ASN A 130 16.42 5.90 -0.06
CA ASN A 130 15.85 4.77 0.67
C ASN A 130 14.33 4.76 0.51
N LEU A 131 13.78 3.58 0.27
CA LEU A 131 12.34 3.35 0.27
C LEU A 131 12.05 1.97 0.87
N SER A 132 11.33 1.96 1.99
CA SER A 132 11.17 0.78 2.84
C SER A 132 12.54 0.25 3.29
N GLU A 133 12.79 -1.06 3.18
CA GLU A 133 14.07 -1.69 3.53
C GLU A 133 15.08 -1.74 2.38
N LEU A 134 14.84 -0.99 1.30
CA LEU A 134 15.67 -1.00 0.10
C LEU A 134 16.40 0.33 -0.06
N THR A 135 17.65 0.25 -0.49
CA THR A 135 18.43 1.39 -0.96
C THR A 135 18.52 1.33 -2.47
N PHE A 136 17.98 2.33 -3.14
CA PHE A 136 18.06 2.51 -4.58
C PHE A 136 19.33 3.30 -4.89
N ASN A 137 20.23 2.69 -5.64
CA ASN A 137 21.47 3.30 -6.12
C ASN A 137 21.36 3.54 -7.63
N PRO A 138 22.27 4.34 -8.23
CA PRO A 138 22.25 4.60 -9.67
C PRO A 138 22.40 3.34 -10.54
N ASP A 139 23.08 2.32 -10.01
CA ASP A 139 23.47 1.10 -10.72
C ASP A 139 22.64 -0.14 -10.33
N GLY A 140 21.90 -0.09 -9.22
CA GLY A 140 21.13 -1.23 -8.72
C GLY A 140 20.36 -0.95 -7.44
N ILE A 141 19.79 -2.01 -6.88
CA ILE A 141 19.07 -1.99 -5.60
C ILE A 141 19.85 -2.82 -4.60
N THR A 142 20.07 -2.27 -3.42
CA THR A 142 20.71 -2.96 -2.31
C THR A 142 19.71 -3.25 -1.22
N TRP A 143 19.78 -4.46 -0.68
CA TRP A 143 19.13 -4.84 0.58
C TRP A 143 20.12 -5.64 1.42
N ASP A 144 19.93 -5.60 2.75
CA ASP A 144 20.72 -6.37 3.72
C ASP A 144 22.25 -6.20 3.55
N LYS A 145 22.78 -5.01 3.86
CA LYS A 145 24.20 -4.57 3.95
C LYS A 145 25.17 -4.88 2.78
N ASN A 146 25.05 -5.99 2.05
CA ASN A 146 26.09 -6.51 1.15
C ASN A 146 25.57 -7.04 -0.21
N LYS A 147 24.26 -6.96 -0.50
CA LYS A 147 23.71 -7.49 -1.76
C LYS A 147 23.23 -6.35 -2.67
N ASN A 148 24.13 -5.76 -3.45
CA ASN A 148 23.74 -4.94 -4.59
C ASN A 148 23.24 -5.85 -5.72
N LEU A 149 22.05 -5.57 -6.26
CA LEU A 149 21.51 -6.21 -7.44
C LEU A 149 21.37 -5.17 -8.55
N HIS A 150 22.17 -5.32 -9.59
CA HIS A 150 22.13 -4.42 -10.75
C HIS A 150 20.79 -4.46 -11.47
N TYR A 151 20.31 -3.31 -11.94
CA TYR A 151 18.99 -3.19 -12.60
C TYR A 151 18.80 -4.15 -13.79
N ASN A 152 19.87 -4.45 -14.53
CA ASN A 152 19.82 -5.39 -15.67
C ASN A 152 19.55 -6.86 -15.24
N GLN A 153 19.90 -7.21 -14.00
CA GLN A 153 19.72 -8.53 -13.41
C GLN A 153 18.41 -8.66 -12.62
N ILE A 154 17.70 -7.56 -12.38
CA ILE A 154 16.44 -7.57 -11.62
C ILE A 154 15.30 -8.18 -12.43
N SER A 155 14.56 -9.07 -11.78
CA SER A 155 13.25 -9.51 -12.18
C SER A 155 12.27 -9.42 -11.01
N ILE A 156 10.98 -9.31 -11.31
CA ILE A 156 9.93 -9.12 -10.31
C ILE A 156 8.87 -10.19 -10.53
N SER A 157 8.55 -10.92 -9.46
CA SER A 157 7.41 -11.85 -9.43
C SER A 157 6.35 -11.30 -8.49
N CYS A 158 5.12 -11.17 -8.98
CA CYS A 158 4.01 -10.57 -8.23
C CYS A 158 3.00 -11.64 -7.84
N TYR A 159 2.71 -11.73 -6.54
CA TYR A 159 1.71 -12.60 -5.97
C TYR A 159 0.60 -11.77 -5.35
N ARG A 160 -0.48 -12.43 -4.90
CA ARG A 160 -1.67 -11.73 -4.37
C ARG A 160 -1.39 -10.90 -3.10
N THR A 161 -0.48 -11.35 -2.23
CA THR A 161 -0.25 -10.72 -0.93
C THR A 161 1.17 -10.18 -0.75
N TYR A 162 2.05 -10.42 -1.71
CA TYR A 162 3.45 -10.01 -1.67
C TYR A 162 4.03 -9.99 -3.09
N PHE A 163 5.22 -9.42 -3.24
CA PHE A 163 6.02 -9.57 -4.45
C PHE A 163 7.47 -9.88 -4.08
N VAL A 164 8.24 -10.33 -5.07
CA VAL A 164 9.64 -10.72 -4.89
C VAL A 164 10.48 -10.04 -5.95
N ILE A 165 11.45 -9.25 -5.49
CA ILE A 165 12.56 -8.74 -6.29
C ILE A 165 13.65 -9.81 -6.26
N HIS A 166 14.10 -10.30 -7.41
CA HIS A 166 15.08 -11.37 -7.47
C HIS A 166 16.04 -11.21 -8.65
N ASN A 167 17.23 -11.80 -8.52
CA ASN A 167 18.18 -11.92 -9.60
C ASN A 167 17.71 -12.98 -10.60
N LYS A 168 17.66 -12.63 -11.90
CA LYS A 168 17.30 -13.54 -13.01
C LYS A 168 18.13 -14.82 -13.03
N ASN A 169 19.43 -14.71 -12.73
CA ASN A 169 20.40 -15.79 -12.86
C ASN A 169 20.69 -16.48 -11.52
N ASN A 170 20.28 -15.89 -10.40
CA ASN A 170 20.50 -16.43 -9.06
C ASN A 170 19.27 -16.25 -8.17
N PRO A 171 18.32 -17.19 -8.17
CA PRO A 171 17.11 -17.11 -7.36
C PRO A 171 17.35 -17.02 -5.86
N LYS A 172 18.53 -17.39 -5.34
CA LYS A 172 18.89 -17.25 -3.92
C LYS A 172 19.15 -15.79 -3.53
N GLN A 173 19.42 -14.92 -4.50
CA GLN A 173 19.49 -13.47 -4.30
C GLN A 173 18.10 -12.89 -4.56
N ASN A 174 17.29 -12.83 -3.51
CA ASN A 174 15.95 -12.27 -3.57
C ASN A 174 15.62 -11.46 -2.30
N LYS A 175 14.61 -10.61 -2.41
CA LYS A 175 13.93 -9.93 -1.32
C LYS A 175 12.44 -9.97 -1.58
N SER A 176 11.67 -10.51 -0.64
CA SER A 176 10.21 -10.45 -0.66
C SER A 176 9.70 -9.26 0.15
N LEU A 177 8.68 -8.59 -0.35
CA LEU A 177 7.93 -7.58 0.40
C LEU A 177 6.44 -7.93 0.39
N SER A 178 5.84 -8.02 1.58
CA SER A 178 4.44 -8.24 1.87
C SER A 178 3.67 -6.93 1.86
N PHE A 179 2.59 -6.87 1.08
CA PHE A 179 1.74 -5.67 1.01
C PHE A 179 1.10 -5.31 2.35
N LEU A 180 0.86 -6.31 3.20
CA LEU A 180 0.24 -6.14 4.50
C LEU A 180 1.24 -5.82 5.61
N ASN A 181 2.48 -6.33 5.51
CA ASN A 181 3.45 -6.23 6.61
C ASN A 181 4.49 -5.13 6.37
N ASP A 182 4.89 -4.91 5.12
CA ASP A 182 5.99 -4.03 4.79
C ASP A 182 5.47 -2.66 4.34
N TRP A 183 5.95 -1.61 5.00
CA TRP A 183 5.59 -0.24 4.67
C TRP A 183 6.01 0.11 3.25
N ASN A 184 5.11 0.78 2.53
CA ASN A 184 5.33 1.25 1.16
C ASN A 184 5.64 0.13 0.16
N ALA A 185 5.27 -1.13 0.45
CA ALA A 185 5.50 -2.26 -0.45
C ALA A 185 4.89 -2.04 -1.84
N TYR A 186 3.70 -1.45 -1.94
CA TYR A 186 3.13 -1.07 -3.24
C TYR A 186 3.98 -0.03 -3.99
N LEU A 187 4.58 0.95 -3.27
CA LEU A 187 5.39 2.01 -3.90
C LEU A 187 6.66 1.39 -4.47
N VAL A 188 7.31 0.55 -3.66
CA VAL A 188 8.45 -0.23 -4.12
C VAL A 188 8.09 -1.06 -5.34
N GLN A 189 6.97 -1.78 -5.31
CA GLN A 189 6.57 -2.62 -6.45
C GLN A 189 6.41 -1.80 -7.73
N ALA A 190 5.70 -0.67 -7.67
CA ALA A 190 5.49 0.19 -8.83
C ALA A 190 6.80 0.81 -9.33
N LEU A 191 7.64 1.31 -8.43
CA LEU A 191 8.93 1.90 -8.75
C LEU A 191 9.88 0.89 -9.40
N VAL A 192 10.01 -0.31 -8.84
CA VAL A 192 10.90 -1.34 -9.42
C VAL A 192 10.39 -1.79 -10.78
N ARG A 193 9.06 -1.89 -10.97
CA ARG A 193 8.47 -2.16 -12.29
C ARG A 193 8.82 -1.08 -13.30
N TYR A 194 8.64 0.19 -12.93
CA TYR A 194 9.01 1.34 -13.76
C TYR A 194 10.47 1.25 -14.20
N ILE A 195 11.40 1.08 -13.24
CA ILE A 195 12.83 1.00 -13.51
C ILE A 195 13.19 -0.17 -14.44
N VAL A 196 12.63 -1.36 -14.20
CA VAL A 196 12.90 -2.54 -15.04
C VAL A 196 12.38 -2.33 -16.46
N GLU A 197 11.22 -1.70 -16.63
CA GLU A 197 10.65 -1.38 -17.94
C GLU A 197 11.46 -0.32 -18.68
N ASP A 198 11.86 0.75 -18.00
CA ASP A 198 12.71 1.80 -18.55
C ASP A 198 14.04 1.24 -19.07
N ARG A 199 14.72 0.41 -18.27
CA ARG A 199 15.98 -0.22 -18.68
C ARG A 199 15.83 -1.20 -19.84
N ARG A 200 14.69 -1.90 -19.96
CA ARG A 200 14.39 -2.73 -21.14
C ARG A 200 14.24 -1.89 -22.41
N LYS A 201 13.62 -0.71 -22.31
CA LYS A 201 13.50 0.23 -23.44
C LYS A 201 14.85 0.78 -23.87
N ILE A 202 15.74 1.09 -22.93
CA ILE A 202 17.10 1.58 -23.23
C ILE A 202 17.94 0.49 -23.92
N LEU A 203 17.89 -0.77 -23.45
CA LEU A 203 18.66 -1.87 -24.02
C LEU A 203 18.13 -2.41 -25.37
N SER A 204 16.92 -2.02 -25.76
CA SER A 204 16.32 -2.39 -27.05
C SER A 204 16.46 -1.32 -28.14
N ARG A 205 17.10 -0.20 -27.81
CA ARG A 205 17.53 0.85 -28.75
C ARG A 205 18.99 0.65 -29.11
#